data_AF-A0A2V5SS44-F1
#
_entry.id   AF-A0A2V5SS44-F1
#
_cell.length_a   1.000
_cell.length_b   1.000
_cell.length_c   1.000
_cell.angle_alpha   90.00
_cell.angle_beta   90.00
_cell.angle_gamma   90.00
#
_symmetry.space_group_name_H-M   'P 1'
#
loop_
_entity.id
_entity.type
_entity.pdbx_description
1 polymer ?
#
loop_
_entity_poly.entity_id
_entity_poly.type
_entity_poly.pdbx_seq_one_letter_code
_entity_poly.pdbx_strand_id
1 'polypeptide(L)'
;MRSDYPADVSRFLQAFANHAKKLIREDPGDRNADIDHRVAEQIFAPWEHDQQKSKETKQITFLRDYFNCFWEAVLACDHLETIRGLIQSTVPTAAPDRRTRIIIFWSEAYLNEMYIFQLRLLDFLMASERRYKNDPDFAAPMREICTGLRAQVQKALEPLIKIRGTHVHSGRLRHSDPQLVRLSHLELFVDDLGITDLSNEYEKAATEAQEWLIQQTDYFTTLAWTLLDSTCHVLAEGIITENGWLIVPTNYKD
;
A
#
# COMPACT_ATOMS: atom_id res chain seq x y z
N MET A 1 -3.25 8.82 14.02
CA MET A 1 -3.19 7.49 14.64
C MET A 1 -4.51 6.81 14.32
N ARG A 2 -4.50 5.83 13.43
CA ARG A 2 -5.73 5.13 13.06
C ARG A 2 -6.18 4.24 14.22
N SER A 3 -7.47 4.24 14.51
CA SER A 3 -8.09 3.25 15.38
C SER A 3 -8.40 2.02 14.52
N ASP A 4 -7.61 0.97 14.70
CA ASP A 4 -7.80 -0.41 14.24
C ASP A 4 -7.67 -0.70 12.74
N TYR A 5 -6.89 -1.72 12.42
CA TYR A 5 -6.81 -2.30 11.08
C TYR A 5 -8.09 -3.08 10.75
N PRO A 6 -8.43 -3.29 9.46
CA PRO A 6 -9.52 -4.19 9.07
C PRO A 6 -9.40 -5.58 9.72
N ALA A 7 -10.53 -6.28 9.82
CA ALA A 7 -10.67 -7.47 10.66
C ALA A 7 -9.74 -8.61 10.23
N ASP A 8 -9.67 -8.90 8.93
CA ASP A 8 -8.86 -10.01 8.42
C ASP A 8 -7.39 -9.62 8.26
N VAL A 9 -7.08 -8.33 8.04
CA VAL A 9 -5.71 -7.81 8.20
C VAL A 9 -5.22 -8.03 9.64
N SER A 10 -6.05 -7.69 10.64
CA SER A 10 -5.75 -7.90 12.06
C SER A 10 -5.60 -9.39 12.38
N ARG A 11 -6.42 -10.26 11.79
CA ARG A 11 -6.32 -11.72 11.92
C ARG A 11 -4.97 -12.24 11.43
N PHE A 12 -4.47 -11.74 10.30
CA PHE A 12 -3.14 -12.07 9.80
C PHE A 12 -2.03 -11.61 10.75
N LEU A 13 -2.10 -10.37 11.23
CA LEU A 13 -1.14 -9.83 12.20
C LEU A 13 -1.09 -10.68 13.47
N GLN A 14 -2.26 -11.07 13.99
CA GLN A 14 -2.35 -11.94 15.15
C GLN A 14 -1.75 -13.33 14.89
N ALA A 15 -1.97 -13.90 13.70
CA ALA A 15 -1.41 -15.20 13.35
C ALA A 15 0.12 -15.19 13.29
N PHE A 16 0.72 -14.13 12.73
CA PHE A 16 2.18 -13.94 12.80
C PHE A 16 2.67 -13.69 14.23
N ALA A 17 1.96 -12.85 14.99
CA ALA A 17 2.31 -12.56 16.37
C ALA A 17 2.26 -13.81 17.27
N ASN A 18 1.34 -14.73 17.03
CA ASN A 18 1.28 -16.02 17.75
C ASN A 18 2.54 -16.85 17.54
N HIS A 19 3.03 -16.94 16.29
CA HIS A 19 4.30 -17.60 15.99
C HIS A 19 5.49 -16.90 16.64
N ALA A 20 5.58 -15.57 16.55
CA ALA A 20 6.66 -14.82 17.19
C ALA A 20 6.68 -15.03 18.72
N LYS A 21 5.52 -14.96 19.38
CA LYS A 21 5.40 -15.19 20.83
C LYS A 21 5.81 -16.62 21.23
N LYS A 22 5.50 -17.61 20.40
CA LYS A 22 5.94 -19.00 20.62
C LYS A 22 7.46 -19.11 20.59
N LEU A 23 8.08 -18.58 19.54
CA LEU A 23 9.53 -18.62 19.36
C LEU A 23 10.27 -17.93 20.51
N ILE A 24 9.74 -16.80 21.01
CA ILE A 24 10.29 -16.09 22.16
C ILE A 24 10.19 -16.94 23.44
N ARG A 25 9.08 -17.67 23.64
CA ARG A 25 8.90 -18.52 24.84
C ARG A 25 9.79 -19.75 24.83
N GLU A 26 10.04 -20.32 23.67
CA GLU A 26 10.85 -21.54 23.52
C GLU A 26 12.36 -21.27 23.69
N ASP A 27 12.81 -20.03 23.49
CA ASP A 27 14.22 -19.63 23.60
C ASP A 27 14.37 -18.14 24.02
N PRO A 28 14.04 -17.79 25.27
CA PRO A 28 13.92 -16.39 25.70
C PRO A 28 15.24 -15.66 25.96
N GLY A 29 16.33 -16.39 26.24
CA GLY A 29 17.60 -15.82 26.68
C GLY A 29 18.50 -15.37 25.52
N ASP A 30 18.72 -16.26 24.56
CA ASP A 30 19.68 -16.03 23.47
C ASP A 30 19.04 -15.19 22.36
N ARG A 31 17.76 -15.46 22.02
CA ARG A 31 17.08 -14.77 20.90
C ARG A 31 16.66 -13.34 21.20
N ASN A 32 16.19 -13.03 22.41
CA ASN A 32 15.80 -11.64 22.71
C ASN A 32 17.02 -10.72 22.72
N ALA A 33 18.13 -11.18 23.31
CA ALA A 33 19.39 -10.45 23.26
C ALA A 33 19.89 -10.27 21.82
N ASP A 34 19.78 -11.31 20.97
CA ASP A 34 20.12 -11.22 19.54
C ASP A 34 19.20 -10.26 18.78
N ILE A 35 17.87 -10.28 19.03
CA ILE A 35 16.92 -9.36 18.39
C ILE A 35 17.21 -7.91 18.80
N ASP A 36 17.35 -7.63 20.10
CA ASP A 36 17.64 -6.29 20.60
C ASP A 36 18.98 -5.77 20.04
N HIS A 37 19.98 -6.64 19.99
CA HIS A 37 21.27 -6.33 19.40
C HIS A 37 21.14 -6.01 17.90
N ARG A 38 20.48 -6.87 17.11
CA ARG A 38 20.26 -6.65 15.67
C ARG A 38 19.47 -5.38 15.38
N VAL A 39 18.45 -5.09 16.17
CA VAL A 39 17.67 -3.84 16.04
C VAL A 39 18.55 -2.64 16.38
N ALA A 40 19.32 -2.69 17.46
CA ALA A 40 20.25 -1.62 17.80
C ALA A 40 21.30 -1.43 16.70
N GLU A 41 21.89 -2.51 16.18
CA GLU A 41 22.81 -2.45 15.04
C GLU A 41 22.18 -1.77 13.84
N GLN A 42 20.92 -2.09 13.49
CA GLN A 42 20.22 -1.42 12.39
C GLN A 42 19.92 0.06 12.65
N ILE A 43 19.56 0.42 13.88
CA ILE A 43 19.27 1.82 14.27
C ILE A 43 20.54 2.68 14.21
N PHE A 44 21.66 2.13 14.67
CA PHE A 44 22.93 2.84 14.75
C PHE A 44 23.85 2.60 13.54
N ALA A 45 23.40 1.79 12.58
CA ALA A 45 24.13 1.48 11.37
C ALA A 45 24.27 2.71 10.45
N PRO A 46 25.45 2.92 9.83
CA PRO A 46 25.58 3.85 8.73
C PRO A 46 24.76 3.37 7.51
N TRP A 47 24.46 4.29 6.57
CA TRP A 47 23.61 4.02 5.41
C TRP A 47 24.11 2.86 4.52
N GLU A 48 25.41 2.55 4.57
CA GLU A 48 26.08 1.48 3.80
C GLU A 48 26.22 0.15 4.57
N HIS A 49 25.57 0.01 5.72
CA HIS A 49 25.73 -1.18 6.55
C HIS A 49 25.14 -2.43 5.86
N ASP A 50 26.01 -3.40 5.59
CA ASP A 50 25.61 -4.69 5.05
C ASP A 50 25.03 -5.55 6.17
N GLN A 51 23.77 -5.95 6.02
CA GLN A 51 23.09 -6.75 7.03
C GLN A 51 23.64 -8.17 7.03
N GLN A 52 24.28 -8.57 8.14
CA GLN A 52 24.71 -9.94 8.29
C GLN A 52 23.51 -10.90 8.26
N LYS A 53 23.62 -11.94 7.42
CA LYS A 53 22.62 -13.00 7.34
C LYS A 53 22.74 -13.91 8.56
N SER A 54 21.77 -13.83 9.46
CA SER A 54 21.61 -14.81 10.54
C SER A 54 21.28 -16.20 9.99
N LYS A 55 21.80 -17.24 10.63
CA LYS A 55 21.45 -18.64 10.33
C LYS A 55 20.09 -18.96 10.96
N GLU A 56 19.03 -18.61 10.26
CA GLU A 56 17.65 -18.89 10.69
C GLU A 56 17.18 -20.26 10.18
N THR A 57 16.26 -20.90 10.91
CA THR A 57 15.66 -22.16 10.47
C THR A 57 14.75 -21.95 9.26
N LYS A 58 14.31 -23.04 8.60
CA LYS A 58 13.45 -22.91 7.42
C LYS A 58 12.10 -22.31 7.79
N GLN A 59 11.57 -22.68 8.94
CA GLN A 59 10.30 -22.18 9.44
C GLN A 59 10.36 -20.67 9.75
N ILE A 60 11.43 -20.22 10.41
CA ILE A 60 11.62 -18.79 10.73
C ILE A 60 11.77 -17.98 9.45
N THR A 61 12.60 -18.46 8.51
CA THR A 61 12.79 -17.81 7.20
C THR A 61 11.45 -17.67 6.46
N PHE A 62 10.64 -18.73 6.43
CA PHE A 62 9.29 -18.70 5.84
C PHE A 62 8.41 -17.61 6.48
N LEU A 63 8.32 -17.61 7.81
CA LEU A 63 7.46 -16.67 8.55
C LEU A 63 7.89 -15.23 8.35
N ARG A 64 9.19 -14.94 8.49
CA ARG A 64 9.76 -13.60 8.28
C ARG A 64 9.48 -13.11 6.87
N ASP A 65 9.86 -13.88 5.86
CA ASP A 65 9.74 -13.42 4.48
C ASP A 65 8.28 -13.29 4.06
N TYR A 66 7.38 -14.13 4.61
CA TYR A 66 5.96 -14.03 4.32
C TYR A 66 5.32 -12.83 5.01
N PHE A 67 5.68 -12.57 6.27
CA PHE A 67 5.30 -11.36 6.99
C PHE A 67 5.75 -10.11 6.24
N ASN A 68 7.00 -10.06 5.77
CA ASN A 68 7.51 -8.90 5.04
C ASN A 68 6.68 -8.59 3.79
N CYS A 69 6.33 -9.60 2.98
CA CYS A 69 5.47 -9.39 1.81
C CYS A 69 4.07 -8.88 2.19
N PHE A 70 3.48 -9.42 3.25
CA PHE A 70 2.18 -8.97 3.78
C PHE A 70 2.27 -7.52 4.29
N TRP A 71 3.29 -7.22 5.09
CA TRP A 71 3.48 -5.94 5.74
C TRP A 71 3.73 -4.82 4.74
N GLU A 72 4.46 -5.08 3.64
CA GLU A 72 4.61 -4.12 2.55
C GLU A 72 3.26 -3.73 1.92
N ALA A 73 2.31 -4.66 1.83
CA ALA A 73 0.96 -4.34 1.34
C ALA A 73 0.17 -3.49 2.35
N VAL A 74 0.32 -3.76 3.65
CA VAL A 74 -0.27 -2.94 4.73
C VAL A 74 0.31 -1.51 4.70
N LEU A 75 1.64 -1.39 4.63
CA LEU A 75 2.32 -0.10 4.58
C LEU A 75 1.92 0.73 3.36
N ALA A 76 1.75 0.09 2.19
CA ALA A 76 1.26 0.79 1.00
C ALA A 76 -0.16 1.38 1.21
N CYS A 77 -1.03 0.70 1.95
CA CYS A 77 -2.32 1.27 2.32
C CYS A 77 -2.19 2.42 3.34
N ASP A 78 -1.33 2.28 4.35
CA ASP A 78 -1.06 3.34 5.32
C ASP A 78 -0.48 4.60 4.64
N HIS A 79 0.34 4.44 3.60
CA HIS A 79 0.85 5.55 2.80
C HIS A 79 -0.24 6.27 2.02
N LEU A 80 -1.15 5.54 1.35
CA LEU A 80 -2.31 6.14 0.68
C LEU A 80 -3.12 7.01 1.63
N GLU A 81 -3.30 6.52 2.84
CA GLU A 81 -4.03 7.18 3.90
C GLU A 81 -3.32 8.42 4.44
N THR A 82 -2.01 8.34 4.57
CA THR A 82 -1.14 9.45 4.91
C THR A 82 -1.23 10.54 3.84
N ILE A 83 -1.12 10.17 2.56
CA ILE A 83 -1.25 11.11 1.43
C ILE A 83 -2.63 11.75 1.45
N ARG A 84 -3.71 10.98 1.66
CA ARG A 84 -5.07 11.52 1.80
C ARG A 84 -5.15 12.55 2.93
N GLY A 85 -4.59 12.27 4.11
CA GLY A 85 -4.54 13.21 5.22
C GLY A 85 -3.74 14.49 4.91
N LEU A 86 -2.63 14.34 4.18
CA LEU A 86 -1.83 15.48 3.71
C LEU A 86 -2.60 16.31 2.68
N ILE A 87 -3.34 15.69 1.77
CA ILE A 87 -4.21 16.38 0.81
C ILE A 87 -5.26 17.21 1.56
N GLN A 88 -5.96 16.60 2.51
CA GLN A 88 -7.01 17.26 3.29
C GLN A 88 -6.50 18.44 4.11
N SER A 89 -5.24 18.43 4.55
CA SER A 89 -4.66 19.51 5.35
C SER A 89 -3.96 20.59 4.52
N THR A 90 -3.30 20.21 3.42
CA THR A 90 -2.44 21.12 2.64
C THR A 90 -3.14 21.78 1.47
N VAL A 91 -4.08 21.10 0.80
CA VAL A 91 -4.77 21.67 -0.37
C VAL A 91 -5.64 22.86 0.02
N PRO A 92 -6.47 22.81 1.09
CA PRO A 92 -7.32 23.94 1.46
C PRO A 92 -6.53 25.16 1.97
N THR A 93 -5.29 24.95 2.45
CA THR A 93 -4.42 26.00 3.01
C THR A 93 -3.37 26.48 2.01
N ALA A 94 -3.40 25.96 0.77
CA ALA A 94 -2.48 26.36 -0.28
C ALA A 94 -2.64 27.85 -0.62
N ALA A 95 -1.50 28.54 -0.72
CA ALA A 95 -1.47 29.91 -1.22
C ALA A 95 -2.07 29.97 -2.64
N PRO A 96 -2.85 31.03 -2.98
CA PRO A 96 -3.54 31.12 -4.27
C PRO A 96 -2.63 30.86 -5.47
N ASP A 97 -1.43 31.46 -5.50
CA ASP A 97 -0.41 31.36 -6.56
C ASP A 97 0.19 29.95 -6.75
N ARG A 98 -0.12 29.01 -5.85
CA ARG A 98 0.40 27.64 -5.85
C ARG A 98 -0.70 26.58 -5.86
N ARG A 99 -1.97 26.97 -5.80
CA ARG A 99 -3.07 26.06 -5.58
C ARG A 99 -3.18 25.01 -6.68
N THR A 100 -3.14 25.43 -7.94
CA THR A 100 -3.16 24.54 -9.11
C THR A 100 -2.01 23.53 -9.06
N ARG A 101 -0.78 24.02 -8.82
CA ARG A 101 0.41 23.16 -8.73
C ARG A 101 0.33 22.14 -7.61
N ILE A 102 -0.21 22.52 -6.45
CA ILE A 102 -0.40 21.63 -5.29
C ILE A 102 -1.45 20.55 -5.60
N ILE A 103 -2.58 20.92 -6.22
CA ILE A 103 -3.63 19.96 -6.62
C ILE A 103 -3.09 18.92 -7.62
N ILE A 104 -2.34 19.37 -8.63
CA ILE A 104 -1.73 18.48 -9.64
C ILE A 104 -0.70 17.57 -8.99
N PHE A 105 0.19 18.12 -8.16
CA PHE A 105 1.23 17.34 -7.46
C PHE A 105 0.60 16.21 -6.65
N TRP A 106 -0.42 16.52 -5.85
CA TRP A 106 -1.06 15.51 -5.02
C TRP A 106 -1.86 14.48 -5.82
N SER A 107 -2.51 14.88 -6.92
CA SER A 107 -3.14 13.96 -7.86
C SER A 107 -2.12 12.95 -8.42
N GLU A 108 -0.96 13.45 -8.89
CA GLU A 108 0.11 12.60 -9.44
C GLU A 108 0.75 11.70 -8.36
N ALA A 109 1.03 12.24 -7.17
CA ALA A 109 1.60 11.49 -6.06
C ALA A 109 0.67 10.35 -5.61
N TYR A 110 -0.62 10.63 -5.45
CA TYR A 110 -1.60 9.64 -5.04
C TYR A 110 -1.75 8.51 -6.08
N LEU A 111 -1.79 8.83 -7.37
CA LEU A 111 -1.83 7.82 -8.44
C LEU A 111 -0.58 6.92 -8.46
N ASN A 112 0.59 7.47 -8.16
CA ASN A 112 1.82 6.68 -8.06
C ASN A 112 1.77 5.73 -6.86
N GLU A 113 1.29 6.19 -5.70
CA GLU A 113 1.16 5.33 -4.52
C GLU A 113 0.09 4.24 -4.73
N MET A 114 -1.01 4.54 -5.42
CA MET A 114 -2.01 3.53 -5.79
C MET A 114 -1.42 2.42 -6.68
N TYR A 115 -0.49 2.78 -7.56
CA TYR A 115 0.24 1.80 -8.37
C TYR A 115 1.20 0.96 -7.52
N ILE A 116 1.92 1.57 -6.56
CA ILE A 116 2.78 0.84 -5.62
C ILE A 116 1.94 -0.14 -4.79
N PHE A 117 0.79 0.28 -4.28
CA PHE A 117 -0.15 -0.61 -3.59
C PHE A 117 -0.54 -1.82 -4.44
N GLN A 118 -0.92 -1.61 -5.71
CA GLN A 118 -1.24 -2.71 -6.62
C GLN A 118 -0.06 -3.69 -6.71
N LEU A 119 1.16 -3.19 -6.92
CA LEU A 119 2.35 -4.04 -7.02
C LEU A 119 2.57 -4.86 -5.73
N ARG A 120 2.50 -4.22 -4.56
CA ARG A 120 2.70 -4.91 -3.27
C ARG A 120 1.64 -5.95 -2.97
N LEU A 121 0.38 -5.68 -3.29
CA LEU A 121 -0.69 -6.66 -3.13
C LEU A 121 -0.52 -7.86 -4.08
N LEU A 122 -0.15 -7.62 -5.34
CA LEU A 122 0.12 -8.69 -6.31
C LEU A 122 1.37 -9.51 -5.92
N ASP A 123 2.41 -8.86 -5.42
CA ASP A 123 3.61 -9.52 -4.89
C ASP A 123 3.26 -10.40 -3.70
N PHE A 124 2.40 -9.93 -2.78
CA PHE A 124 1.92 -10.72 -1.65
C PHE A 124 1.13 -11.97 -2.09
N LEU A 125 0.25 -11.84 -3.09
CA LEU A 125 -0.48 -12.98 -3.66
C LEU A 125 0.47 -13.98 -4.35
N MET A 126 1.44 -13.48 -5.11
CA MET A 126 2.45 -14.32 -5.76
C MET A 126 3.36 -15.02 -4.74
N ALA A 127 3.73 -14.32 -3.67
CA ALA A 127 4.47 -14.83 -2.54
C ALA A 127 3.71 -15.93 -1.81
N SER A 128 2.40 -15.76 -1.62
CA SER A 128 1.50 -16.77 -1.04
C SER A 128 1.47 -18.02 -1.91
N GLU A 129 1.13 -17.90 -3.20
CA GLU A 129 1.12 -19.03 -4.13
C GLU A 129 2.45 -19.80 -4.14
N ARG A 130 3.58 -19.09 -4.28
CA ARG A 130 4.91 -19.70 -4.40
C ARG A 130 5.34 -20.45 -3.15
N ARG A 131 4.93 -20.01 -1.97
CA ARG A 131 5.30 -20.66 -0.71
C ARG A 131 4.55 -21.96 -0.49
N TYR A 132 3.28 -22.03 -0.89
CA TYR A 132 2.45 -23.22 -0.71
C TYR A 132 2.48 -24.17 -1.93
N LYS A 133 3.15 -23.80 -3.04
CA LYS A 133 3.16 -24.57 -4.30
C LYS A 133 3.65 -26.02 -4.22
N ASN A 134 4.49 -26.32 -3.21
CA ASN A 134 5.11 -27.64 -3.05
C ASN A 134 4.42 -28.47 -1.97
N ASP A 135 3.42 -27.91 -1.28
CA ASP A 135 2.66 -28.63 -0.28
C ASP A 135 1.47 -29.32 -0.94
N PRO A 136 1.37 -30.67 -0.92
CA PRO A 136 0.33 -31.41 -1.64
C PRO A 136 -1.09 -30.95 -1.31
N ASP A 137 -1.34 -30.54 -0.07
CA ASP A 137 -2.68 -30.17 0.40
C ASP A 137 -3.07 -28.75 -0.05
N PHE A 138 -2.09 -27.89 -0.35
CA PHE A 138 -2.31 -26.47 -0.65
C PHE A 138 -1.97 -26.08 -2.08
N ALA A 139 -1.17 -26.85 -2.81
CA ALA A 139 -0.61 -26.43 -4.09
C ALA A 139 -1.68 -26.04 -5.14
N ALA A 140 -2.72 -26.87 -5.30
CA ALA A 140 -3.78 -26.59 -6.27
C ALA A 140 -4.75 -25.50 -5.77
N PRO A 141 -5.31 -25.56 -4.54
CA PRO A 141 -6.20 -24.51 -4.03
C PRO A 141 -5.54 -23.13 -4.01
N MET A 142 -4.29 -23.03 -3.57
CA MET A 142 -3.59 -21.75 -3.48
C MET A 142 -3.33 -21.12 -4.85
N ARG A 143 -3.04 -21.93 -5.87
CA ARG A 143 -2.88 -21.45 -7.25
C ARG A 143 -4.19 -20.86 -7.77
N GLU A 144 -5.30 -21.55 -7.57
CA GLU A 144 -6.63 -21.11 -8.02
C GLU A 144 -7.02 -19.80 -7.32
N ILE A 145 -6.98 -19.79 -5.99
CA ILE A 145 -7.33 -18.64 -5.15
C ILE A 145 -6.46 -17.42 -5.53
N CYS A 146 -5.13 -17.57 -5.55
CA CYS A 146 -4.24 -16.45 -5.84
C CYS A 146 -4.42 -15.94 -7.27
N THR A 147 -4.72 -16.81 -8.23
CA THR A 147 -4.98 -16.40 -9.62
C THR A 147 -6.28 -15.61 -9.72
N GLY A 148 -7.35 -16.06 -9.07
CA GLY A 148 -8.62 -15.34 -9.00
C GLY A 148 -8.47 -13.97 -8.34
N LEU A 149 -7.81 -13.90 -7.18
CA LEU A 149 -7.58 -12.65 -6.45
C LEU A 149 -6.73 -11.67 -7.26
N ARG A 150 -5.64 -12.12 -7.91
CA ARG A 150 -4.83 -11.24 -8.77
C ARG A 150 -5.66 -10.63 -9.89
N ALA A 151 -6.50 -11.43 -10.56
CA ALA A 151 -7.36 -10.94 -11.63
C ALA A 151 -8.38 -9.91 -11.11
N GLN A 152 -8.96 -10.12 -9.93
CA GLN A 152 -9.88 -9.18 -9.30
C GLN A 152 -9.19 -7.85 -8.94
N VAL A 153 -8.01 -7.91 -8.32
CA VAL A 153 -7.21 -6.71 -7.97
C VAL A 153 -6.84 -5.92 -9.22
N GLN A 154 -6.37 -6.61 -10.27
CA GLN A 154 -6.03 -5.97 -11.54
C GLN A 154 -7.24 -5.28 -12.15
N LYS A 155 -8.38 -5.97 -12.22
CA LYS A 155 -9.63 -5.42 -12.77
C LYS A 155 -10.14 -4.22 -11.96
N ALA A 156 -10.10 -4.30 -10.63
CA ALA A 156 -10.59 -3.23 -9.76
C ALA A 156 -9.76 -1.95 -9.89
N LEU A 157 -8.45 -2.08 -10.10
CA LEU A 157 -7.52 -0.95 -10.17
C LEU A 157 -7.19 -0.50 -11.59
N GLU A 158 -7.56 -1.28 -12.62
CA GLU A 158 -7.28 -1.00 -14.03
C GLU A 158 -7.57 0.46 -14.45
N PRO A 159 -8.71 1.08 -14.09
CA PRO A 159 -8.99 2.47 -14.50
C PRO A 159 -7.93 3.45 -14.00
N LEU A 160 -7.50 3.34 -12.75
CA LEU A 160 -6.49 4.20 -12.14
C LEU A 160 -5.11 3.98 -12.75
N ILE A 161 -4.75 2.71 -13.01
CA ILE A 161 -3.46 2.38 -13.61
C ILE A 161 -3.38 2.88 -15.05
N LYS A 162 -4.49 2.81 -15.80
CA LYS A 162 -4.56 3.36 -17.16
C LYS A 162 -4.41 4.89 -17.16
N ILE A 163 -5.07 5.58 -16.23
CA ILE A 163 -4.93 7.01 -16.00
C ILE A 163 -3.45 7.32 -15.75
N ARG A 164 -2.85 6.73 -14.71
CA ARG A 164 -1.42 6.88 -14.35
C ARG A 164 -0.48 6.58 -15.52
N GLY A 165 -0.69 5.49 -16.24
CA GLY A 165 0.13 5.09 -17.39
C GLY A 165 0.07 6.10 -18.53
N THR A 166 -1.12 6.63 -18.82
CA THR A 166 -1.27 7.72 -19.80
C THR A 166 -0.48 8.95 -19.36
N HIS A 167 -0.48 9.28 -18.07
CA HIS A 167 0.26 10.44 -17.57
C HIS A 167 1.78 10.28 -17.64
N VAL A 168 2.28 9.09 -17.35
CA VAL A 168 3.72 8.82 -17.37
C VAL A 168 4.26 8.75 -18.80
N HIS A 169 3.46 8.28 -19.77
CA HIS A 169 3.93 8.02 -21.13
C HIS A 169 3.50 9.04 -22.18
N SER A 170 2.34 9.70 -22.02
CA SER A 170 1.78 10.60 -23.05
C SER A 170 1.88 12.08 -22.68
N GLY A 171 1.94 12.42 -21.39
CA GLY A 171 2.06 13.80 -20.91
C GLY A 171 1.46 13.98 -19.52
N ARG A 172 1.88 15.02 -18.79
CA ARG A 172 1.44 15.27 -17.41
C ARG A 172 -0.08 15.34 -17.26
N LEU A 173 -0.58 15.04 -16.06
CA LEU A 173 -2.02 15.01 -15.71
C LEU A 173 -2.77 16.26 -16.18
N ARG A 174 -2.13 17.42 -15.99
CA ARG A 174 -2.61 18.74 -16.38
C ARG A 174 -2.87 18.93 -17.89
N HIS A 175 -2.49 17.99 -18.74
CA HIS A 175 -2.72 18.03 -20.20
C HIS A 175 -3.75 17.01 -20.68
N SER A 176 -4.21 16.10 -19.81
CA SER A 176 -5.07 14.98 -20.20
C SER A 176 -6.37 14.90 -19.39
N ASP A 177 -6.36 15.38 -18.15
CA ASP A 177 -7.59 15.50 -17.37
C ASP A 177 -8.29 16.84 -17.69
N PRO A 178 -9.53 16.85 -18.20
CA PRO A 178 -10.20 18.09 -18.62
C PRO A 178 -10.36 19.13 -17.50
N GLN A 179 -10.54 18.71 -16.24
CA GLN A 179 -10.68 19.63 -15.11
C GLN A 179 -9.33 20.24 -14.75
N LEU A 180 -8.26 19.45 -14.73
CA LEU A 180 -6.92 19.98 -14.47
C LEU A 180 -6.39 20.84 -15.62
N VAL A 181 -6.75 20.52 -16.87
CA VAL A 181 -6.49 21.36 -18.05
C VAL A 181 -7.19 22.71 -17.90
N ARG A 182 -8.49 22.70 -17.58
CA ARG A 182 -9.28 23.93 -17.34
C ARG A 182 -8.65 24.77 -16.24
N LEU A 183 -8.30 24.15 -15.11
CA LEU A 183 -7.67 24.83 -13.98
C LEU A 183 -6.31 25.45 -14.35
N SER A 184 -5.48 24.71 -15.10
CA SER A 184 -4.15 25.19 -15.54
C SER A 184 -4.25 26.35 -16.53
N HIS A 185 -5.23 26.32 -17.44
CA HIS A 185 -5.47 27.45 -18.33
C HIS A 185 -5.95 28.68 -17.56
N LEU A 186 -6.88 28.51 -16.61
CA LEU A 186 -7.37 29.62 -15.80
C LEU A 186 -6.24 30.24 -14.95
N GLU A 187 -5.35 29.44 -14.36
CA GLU A 187 -4.14 29.92 -13.67
C GLU A 187 -3.28 30.79 -14.61
N LEU A 188 -2.97 30.30 -15.81
CA LEU A 188 -2.21 31.06 -16.81
C LEU A 188 -2.87 32.40 -17.16
N PHE A 189 -4.18 32.41 -17.40
CA PHE A 189 -4.89 33.64 -17.78
C PHE A 189 -4.96 34.65 -16.62
N VAL A 190 -5.21 34.20 -15.40
CA VAL A 190 -5.38 35.08 -14.24
C VAL A 190 -4.03 35.54 -13.70
N ASP A 191 -3.12 34.61 -13.41
CA ASP A 191 -1.88 34.92 -12.68
C ASP A 191 -0.75 35.40 -13.60
N ASP A 192 -0.56 34.74 -14.76
CA ASP A 192 0.57 35.05 -15.65
C ASP A 192 0.22 36.17 -16.66
N LEU A 193 -1.02 36.20 -17.16
CA LEU A 193 -1.48 37.19 -18.14
C LEU A 193 -2.25 38.36 -17.53
N GLY A 194 -2.61 38.29 -16.25
CA GLY A 194 -3.28 39.37 -15.51
C GLY A 194 -4.73 39.64 -15.94
N ILE A 195 -5.43 38.66 -16.52
CA ILE A 195 -6.82 38.80 -16.95
C ILE A 195 -7.75 38.54 -15.76
N THR A 196 -8.00 39.60 -14.99
CA THR A 196 -8.75 39.55 -13.72
C THR A 196 -10.22 39.16 -13.89
N ASP A 197 -10.81 39.35 -15.07
CA ASP A 197 -12.21 39.01 -15.35
C ASP A 197 -12.51 37.52 -15.16
N LEU A 198 -11.49 36.66 -15.19
CA LEU A 198 -11.60 35.20 -15.02
C LEU A 198 -11.29 34.73 -13.59
N SER A 199 -11.04 35.65 -12.64
CA SER A 199 -10.62 35.28 -11.28
C SER A 199 -11.68 34.47 -10.54
N ASN A 200 -12.97 34.79 -10.73
CA ASN A 200 -14.07 34.06 -10.09
C ASN A 200 -14.18 32.63 -10.65
N GLU A 201 -14.00 32.47 -11.95
CA GLU A 201 -13.97 31.19 -12.64
C GLU A 201 -12.78 30.34 -12.20
N TYR A 202 -11.61 30.96 -11.98
CA TYR A 202 -10.42 30.30 -11.43
C TYR A 202 -10.68 29.78 -10.01
N GLU A 203 -11.17 30.63 -9.10
CA GLU A 203 -11.46 30.24 -7.72
C GLU A 203 -12.50 29.11 -7.64
N LYS A 204 -13.54 29.18 -8.48
CA LYS A 204 -14.54 28.12 -8.60
C LYS A 204 -13.93 26.81 -9.10
N ALA A 205 -13.15 26.84 -10.18
CA ALA A 205 -12.51 25.66 -10.74
C ALA A 205 -11.51 25.03 -9.75
N ALA A 206 -10.79 25.86 -8.99
CA ALA A 206 -9.85 25.37 -7.98
C ALA A 206 -10.56 24.68 -6.81
N THR A 207 -11.69 25.24 -6.37
CA THR A 207 -12.54 24.63 -5.33
C THR A 207 -13.12 23.30 -5.80
N GLU A 208 -13.69 23.27 -7.02
CA GLU A 208 -14.23 22.04 -7.64
C GLU A 208 -13.15 20.95 -7.75
N ALA A 209 -11.95 21.30 -8.20
CA ALA A 209 -10.83 20.35 -8.33
C ALA A 209 -10.33 19.83 -6.97
N GLN A 210 -10.28 20.70 -5.95
CA GLN A 210 -9.93 20.30 -4.58
C GLN A 210 -10.95 19.30 -4.02
N GLU A 211 -12.25 19.63 -4.10
CA GLU A 211 -13.32 18.76 -3.59
C GLU A 211 -13.31 17.41 -4.29
N TRP A 212 -13.15 17.42 -5.62
CA TRP A 212 -13.02 16.20 -6.40
C TRP A 212 -11.82 15.35 -5.96
N LEU A 213 -10.63 15.96 -5.81
CA LEU A 213 -9.42 15.24 -5.38
C LEU A 213 -9.63 14.58 -4.00
N ILE A 214 -10.21 15.31 -3.05
CA ILE A 214 -10.50 14.78 -1.71
C ILE A 214 -11.47 13.59 -1.80
N GLN A 215 -12.55 13.71 -2.57
CA GLN A 215 -13.53 12.63 -2.74
C GLN A 215 -12.92 11.39 -3.41
N GLN A 216 -12.12 11.57 -4.46
CA GLN A 216 -11.48 10.46 -5.16
C GLN A 216 -10.47 9.74 -4.25
N THR A 217 -9.61 10.48 -3.57
CA THR A 217 -8.62 9.88 -2.67
C THR A 217 -9.27 9.16 -1.49
N ASP A 218 -10.38 9.67 -0.96
CA ASP A 218 -11.19 9.00 0.06
C ASP A 218 -11.74 7.65 -0.42
N TYR A 219 -12.41 7.66 -1.57
CA TYR A 219 -13.00 6.47 -2.17
C TYR A 219 -11.92 5.40 -2.46
N PHE A 220 -10.83 5.78 -3.11
CA PHE A 220 -9.81 4.82 -3.51
C PHE A 220 -8.95 4.33 -2.36
N THR A 221 -8.73 5.12 -1.31
CA THR A 221 -8.06 4.65 -0.09
C THR A 221 -8.92 3.58 0.58
N THR A 222 -10.24 3.81 0.65
CA THR A 222 -11.19 2.81 1.16
C THR A 222 -11.18 1.55 0.31
N LEU A 223 -11.19 1.68 -1.02
CA LEU A 223 -11.10 0.53 -1.93
C LEU A 223 -9.81 -0.27 -1.71
N ALA A 224 -8.66 0.39 -1.51
CA ALA A 224 -7.38 -0.29 -1.27
C ALA A 224 -7.44 -1.16 -0.01
N TRP A 225 -7.96 -0.62 1.09
CA TRP A 225 -8.17 -1.39 2.32
C TRP A 225 -9.15 -2.55 2.13
N THR A 226 -10.28 -2.33 1.46
CA THR A 226 -11.25 -3.38 1.17
C THR A 226 -10.63 -4.52 0.35
N LEU A 227 -9.80 -4.19 -0.65
CA LEU A 227 -9.10 -5.19 -1.46
C LEU A 227 -8.09 -5.99 -0.65
N LEU A 228 -7.31 -5.32 0.21
CA LEU A 228 -6.35 -5.98 1.09
C LEU A 228 -7.05 -6.88 2.12
N ASP A 229 -8.09 -6.37 2.78
CA ASP A 229 -8.86 -7.11 3.78
C ASP A 229 -9.57 -8.31 3.16
N SER A 230 -10.22 -8.15 2.00
CA SER A 230 -10.85 -9.28 1.28
C SER A 230 -9.83 -10.31 0.83
N THR A 231 -8.63 -9.88 0.43
CA THR A 231 -7.52 -10.80 0.11
C THR A 231 -7.09 -11.58 1.34
N CYS A 232 -6.94 -10.89 2.49
CA CYS A 232 -6.61 -11.53 3.76
C CYS A 232 -7.72 -12.50 4.18
N HIS A 233 -8.99 -12.12 4.04
CA HIS A 233 -10.13 -12.97 4.36
C HIS A 233 -10.05 -14.32 3.65
N VAL A 234 -9.99 -14.30 2.31
CA VAL A 234 -9.97 -15.51 1.48
C VAL A 234 -8.73 -16.36 1.76
N LEU A 235 -7.56 -15.74 1.96
CA LEU A 235 -6.35 -16.49 2.32
C LEU A 235 -6.48 -17.10 3.72
N ALA A 236 -6.97 -16.34 4.69
CA ALA A 236 -7.09 -16.76 6.09
C ALA A 236 -7.99 -17.99 6.24
N GLU A 237 -9.06 -18.11 5.45
CA GLU A 237 -9.91 -19.29 5.42
C GLU A 237 -9.14 -20.58 5.07
N GLY A 238 -8.13 -20.47 4.20
CA GLY A 238 -7.31 -21.61 3.79
C GLY A 238 -6.09 -21.87 4.67
N ILE A 239 -5.40 -20.81 5.13
CA ILE A 239 -4.05 -20.94 5.72
C ILE A 239 -3.96 -20.53 7.19
N ILE A 240 -5.04 -20.06 7.82
CA ILE A 240 -5.07 -19.74 9.26
C ILE A 240 -6.04 -20.68 9.96
N THR A 241 -5.51 -21.47 10.89
CA THR A 241 -6.29 -22.41 11.72
C THR A 241 -7.30 -21.69 12.63
N GLU A 242 -8.29 -22.43 13.13
CA GLU A 242 -9.28 -21.93 14.10
C GLU A 242 -8.66 -21.35 15.37
N ASN A 243 -7.51 -21.91 15.79
CA ASN A 243 -6.75 -21.43 16.94
C ASN A 243 -5.88 -20.20 16.63
N GLY A 244 -6.02 -19.61 15.43
CA GLY A 244 -5.32 -18.39 15.02
C GLY A 244 -3.85 -18.61 14.66
N TRP A 245 -3.45 -19.81 14.25
CA TRP A 245 -2.09 -20.08 13.78
C TRP A 245 -2.04 -20.12 12.27
N LEU A 246 -1.04 -19.43 11.70
CA LEU A 246 -0.68 -19.59 10.30
C LEU A 246 -0.11 -20.99 10.06
N ILE A 247 -0.61 -21.70 9.04
CA ILE A 247 -0.14 -23.02 8.66
C ILE A 247 1.19 -22.87 7.92
N VAL A 248 2.26 -23.41 8.50
CA VAL A 248 3.58 -23.50 7.85
C VAL A 248 3.58 -24.72 6.92
N PRO A 249 3.89 -24.56 5.62
CA PRO A 249 3.94 -25.69 4.70
C PRO A 249 4.98 -26.73 5.12
N THR A 250 4.70 -28.00 4.82
CA THR A 250 5.52 -29.17 5.21
C THR A 250 6.99 -29.03 4.82
N ASN A 251 7.28 -28.47 3.65
CA ASN A 251 8.65 -28.30 3.17
C ASN A 251 9.46 -27.19 3.88
N TYR A 252 8.81 -26.42 4.77
CA TYR A 252 9.44 -25.41 5.62
C TYR A 252 9.44 -25.79 7.11
N LYS A 253 8.88 -26.95 7.49
CA LYS A 253 8.99 -27.47 8.84
C LYS A 253 10.41 -28.02 9.05
N ASP A 254 10.97 -27.75 10.22
CA ASP A 254 12.26 -28.29 10.66
C ASP A 254 12.11 -29.73 11.19
#